data_AF-A0A962XKY7-F1
#
_entry.id   AF-A0A962XKY7-F1
#
_cell.length_a   1.000
_cell.length_b   1.000
_cell.length_c   1.000
_cell.angle_alpha   90.00
_cell.angle_beta   90.00
_cell.angle_gamma   90.00
#
_symmetry.space_group_name_H-M   'P 1'
#
loop_
_entity.id
_entity.type
_entity.pdbx_description
1 polymer ?
#
loop_
_entity_poly.entity_id
_entity_poly.type
_entity_poly.pdbx_seq_one_letter_code
_entity_poly.pdbx_strand_id
1 'polypeptide(L)' 'AFTGKSLTDPPLEQWKVKRDGGAFDQLTGATITPRAVVKAVRRFLEYVQKHQEQLFAPAAGAK' A
#
# COMPACT_ATOMS: atom_id res chain seq x y z
N ALA A 1 -10.98 -3.46 2.74
CA ALA A 1 -10.93 -2.27 1.88
C ALA A 1 -9.67 -1.45 2.17
N PHE A 2 -9.17 -0.65 1.22
CA PHE A 2 -7.96 0.18 1.38
C PHE A 2 -8.25 1.63 1.81
N THR A 3 -9.51 2.05 1.80
CA THR A 3 -9.92 3.41 2.14
C THR A 3 -9.54 3.78 3.58
N GLY A 4 -8.89 4.93 3.76
CA GLY A 4 -8.46 5.43 5.07
C GLY A 4 -7.23 4.74 5.66
N LYS A 5 -6.51 3.93 4.86
CA LYS A 5 -5.34 3.17 5.31
C LYS A 5 -4.05 3.88 4.92
N SER A 6 -3.10 3.90 5.84
CA SER A 6 -1.78 4.55 5.73
C SER A 6 -0.68 3.56 6.13
N LEU A 7 0.60 3.89 5.90
CA LEU A 7 1.72 3.02 6.29
C LEU A 7 1.75 2.71 7.80
N THR A 8 1.16 3.60 8.61
CA THR A 8 1.07 3.49 10.07
C THR A 8 -0.28 2.97 10.57
N ASP A 9 -1.31 2.92 9.72
CA ASP A 9 -2.62 2.34 10.06
C ASP A 9 -3.20 1.58 8.86
N PRO A 10 -3.20 0.24 8.86
CA PRO A 10 -2.78 -0.68 9.91
C PRO A 10 -1.26 -0.85 9.95
N PRO A 11 -0.71 -1.38 11.06
CA PRO A 11 0.71 -1.69 11.17
C PRO A 11 1.17 -2.62 10.03
N LEU A 12 2.42 -2.47 9.60
CA LEU A 12 3.03 -3.20 8.48
C LEU A 12 2.80 -4.72 8.53
N GLU A 13 2.71 -5.30 9.71
CA GLU A 13 2.48 -6.73 9.92
C GLU A 13 1.07 -7.18 9.51
N GLN A 14 0.10 -6.27 9.56
CA GLN A 14 -1.29 -6.48 9.17
C GLN A 14 -1.55 -6.16 7.68
N TRP A 15 -0.52 -5.77 6.92
CA TRP A 15 -0.55 -5.64 5.45
C TRP A 15 -0.53 -7.01 4.76
N LYS A 16 -1.53 -7.82 5.07
CA LYS A 16 -1.76 -9.16 4.52
C LYS A 16 -3.26 -9.39 4.36
N VAL A 17 -3.63 -10.42 3.61
CA VAL A 17 -5.04 -10.81 3.55
C VAL A 17 -5.49 -11.40 4.89
N LYS A 18 -6.78 -11.31 5.22
CA LYS A 18 -7.38 -11.84 6.46
C LYS A 18 -7.08 -13.32 6.68
N ARG A 19 -7.01 -14.10 5.60
CA ARG A 19 -6.62 -15.53 5.65
C ARG A 19 -5.19 -15.76 6.14
N ASP A 20 -4.29 -14.80 5.89
CA ASP A 20 -2.90 -14.78 6.38
C ASP A 20 -2.77 -13.97 7.70
N GLY A 21 -3.89 -13.64 8.37
CA GLY A 21 -3.92 -12.89 9.63
C GLY A 21 -3.81 -11.36 9.50
N GLY A 22 -4.03 -10.80 8.30
CA GLY A 22 -3.99 -9.36 8.07
C GLY A 22 -5.36 -8.67 7.99
N ALA A 23 -5.38 -7.41 7.58
CA ALA A 23 -6.58 -6.57 7.58
C ALA A 23 -7.38 -6.61 6.26
N PHE A 24 -6.87 -7.26 5.20
CA PHE A 24 -7.43 -7.14 3.85
C PHE A 24 -8.28 -8.36 3.45
N ASP A 25 -9.54 -8.15 3.05
CA ASP A 25 -10.38 -9.24 2.54
C ASP A 25 -9.82 -9.80 1.22
N GLN A 26 -9.77 -11.13 1.12
CA GLN A 26 -9.49 -11.81 -0.15
C GLN A 26 -10.80 -11.89 -0.95
N LEU A 27 -10.81 -11.33 -2.16
CA LEU A 27 -11.87 -11.61 -3.13
C LEU A 27 -11.67 -13.05 -3.63
N THR A 28 -12.67 -13.91 -3.42
CA THR A 28 -12.71 -15.26 -3.97
C THR A 28 -12.99 -15.18 -5.47
N GLY A 29 -12.11 -15.74 -6.31
CA GLY A 29 -12.31 -15.84 -7.76
C GLY A 29 -11.52 -14.88 -8.66
N ALA A 30 -10.57 -14.09 -8.13
CA ALA A 30 -9.77 -13.16 -8.93
C ALA A 30 -8.41 -13.75 -9.35
N THR A 31 -8.11 -13.75 -10.67
CA THR A 31 -6.87 -14.22 -11.30
C THR A 31 -5.63 -13.40 -10.89
N ILE A 32 -5.81 -12.13 -10.52
CA ILE A 32 -4.77 -11.32 -9.87
C ILE A 32 -4.89 -11.52 -8.36
N THR A 33 -3.89 -12.18 -7.78
CA THR A 33 -3.94 -12.65 -6.40
C THR A 33 -4.04 -11.45 -5.44
N PRO A 34 -5.00 -11.40 -4.50
CA PRO A 34 -5.14 -10.28 -3.56
C PRO A 34 -3.89 -10.08 -2.70
N ARG A 35 -3.12 -11.15 -2.47
CA ARG A 35 -1.80 -11.09 -1.80
C ARG A 35 -0.78 -10.23 -2.59
N ALA A 36 -0.79 -10.32 -3.91
CA ALA A 36 0.11 -9.54 -4.77
C ALA A 36 -0.23 -8.05 -4.70
N VAL A 37 -1.52 -7.71 -4.72
CA VAL A 37 -1.99 -6.32 -4.60
C VAL A 37 -1.59 -5.73 -3.25
N VAL A 38 -1.87 -6.42 -2.14
CA VAL A 38 -1.50 -5.92 -0.80
C VAL A 38 0.01 -5.73 -0.67
N LYS A 39 0.82 -6.67 -1.20
CA LYS A 39 2.28 -6.55 -1.22
C LYS A 39 2.78 -5.39 -2.08
N ALA A 40 2.15 -5.14 -3.23
CA ALA A 40 2.50 -4.04 -4.11
C ALA A 40 2.19 -2.68 -3.47
N VAL A 41 1.02 -2.53 -2.86
CA VAL A 41 0.65 -1.28 -2.16
C VAL A 41 1.59 -1.02 -0.98
N ARG A 42 1.93 -2.04 -0.19
CA ARG A 42 2.93 -1.91 0.90
C ARG A 42 4.26 -1.38 0.37
N ARG A 43 4.79 -1.98 -0.70
CA ARG A 43 6.05 -1.57 -1.33
C ARG A 43 5.99 -0.14 -1.87
N PHE A 44 4.85 0.24 -2.45
CA PHE A 44 4.65 1.60 -2.94
C PHE A 44 4.67 2.61 -1.81
N LEU A 45 4.00 2.34 -0.69
CA LEU A 45 4.02 3.22 0.46
C LEU A 45 5.41 3.30 1.11
N GLU A 46 6.15 2.19 1.20
CA GLU A 46 7.56 2.16 1.64
C GLU A 46 8.43 3.05 0.73
N TYR A 47 8.22 2.97 -0.58
CA TYR A 47 8.92 3.81 -1.56
C TYR A 47 8.57 5.29 -1.41
N VAL A 48 7.28 5.61 -1.28
CA VAL A 48 6.82 6.99 -1.09
C VAL A 48 7.38 7.58 0.20
N GLN A 49 7.39 6.82 1.31
CA GLN A 49 8.00 7.28 2.56
C GLN A 49 9.49 7.60 2.38
N LYS A 50 10.23 6.73 1.67
CA LYS A 50 11.67 6.91 1.44
C LYS A 50 11.99 8.05 0.47
N HIS A 51 11.12 8.29 -0.51
CA HIS A 51 11.33 9.27 -1.58
C HIS A 51 10.37 10.45 -1.49
N GLN A 52 9.76 10.69 -0.32
CA GLN A 52 8.71 11.69 -0.13
C GLN A 52 9.17 13.07 -0.60
N GLU A 53 10.39 13.46 -0.22
CA GLU A 53 10.97 14.74 -0.58
C GLU A 53 11.19 14.88 -2.10
N GLN A 54 11.55 13.81 -2.80
CA GLN A 54 11.75 13.83 -4.25
C GLN A 54 10.42 13.80 -5.03
N LEU A 55 9.43 13.07 -4.51
CA LEU A 55 8.13 12.89 -5.15
C LEU A 55 7.22 14.11 -4.97
N PHE A 56 7.31 14.76 -3.82
CA PHE A 56 6.52 15.94 -3.46
C PHE A 56 7.35 17.22 -3.42
N ALA A 57 8.62 17.17 -3.85
CA ALA A 57 9.37 18.38 -4.17
C ALA A 57 8.54 19.18 -5.18
N PRO A 58 8.34 20.49 -4.96
CA PRO A 58 7.73 21.33 -5.97
C PRO A 58 8.57 21.19 -7.24
N ALA A 59 7.92 20.85 -8.36
CA ALA A 59 8.60 20.88 -9.65
C ALA A 59 9.14 22.30 -9.81
N ALA A 60 10.46 22.45 -9.75
CA ALA A 60 11.14 23.68 -10.10
C ALA A 60 10.95 23.90 -11.60
N GLY A 61 9.75 24.34 -12.01
CA GLY A 61 9.41 24.44 -13.43
C GLY A 61 7.92 24.52 -13.80
N ALA A 62 6.97 24.64 -12.88
CA ALA A 62 5.61 25.03 -13.25
C ALA A 62 5.42 26.53 -12.99
N LYS A 63 5.78 27.33 -13.99
CA LYS A 63 5.39 28.74 -14.10
C LYS A 63 4.03 28.83 -14.78
#